data_AF-A0A0D1YWL6-F1
#
_entry.id   AF-A0A0D1YWL6-F1
#
_cell.length_a   1.000
_cell.length_b   1.000
_cell.length_c   1.000
_cell.angle_alpha   90.00
_cell.angle_beta   90.00
_cell.angle_gamma   90.00
#
_symmetry.space_group_name_H-M   'P 1'
#
loop_
_entity.id
_entity.type
_entity.pdbx_description
1 polymer ?
#
loop_
_entity_poly.entity_id
_entity_poly.type
_entity_poly.pdbx_seq_one_letter_code
_entity_poly.pdbx_strand_id
1 'polypeptide(L)'
;MSAKQQHKEEGELRKRGAAAAAAAAAGGPSTKATPANSGSSAASAAADEQDGNGRMSVAEIGRIVVAGLLLVMALSWLITGESLVWNWRKLPTLLGSAKLYFKGPILLTDEELALYNGTDPSLPIYVGLNGSIYDVSAAPSTYGPGGGYSFFSGKDATRAFLTGCFQEDLTPDIRGVEEMFIPLDDPDEEAELTKAEKKIRRERDVRRAKKQIQGTIAHWASVFSGKTGRPYFYVGEIKREPGWLDKLPKRELCALAQQGRPKRGDVDKPPEYKRGTARPGT
;
A
#
# COMPACT_ATOMS: atom_id res chain seq x y z
N MET A 1 25.89 22.49 27.17
CA MET A 1 24.69 22.21 28.01
C MET A 1 24.00 20.96 27.47
N SER A 2 23.19 20.25 28.27
CA SER A 2 22.86 18.84 28.00
C SER A 2 21.45 18.62 27.44
N ALA A 3 21.30 17.66 26.52
CA ALA A 3 20.02 17.27 25.90
C ALA A 3 18.93 16.84 26.92
N LYS A 4 19.31 16.51 28.17
CA LYS A 4 18.37 16.29 29.28
C LYS A 4 17.52 17.53 29.64
N GLN A 5 17.91 18.74 29.22
CA GLN A 5 17.14 19.95 29.47
C GLN A 5 15.99 20.12 28.46
N GLN A 6 16.24 19.88 27.17
CA GLN A 6 15.23 20.06 26.10
C GLN A 6 14.02 19.12 26.27
N HIS A 7 14.24 17.84 26.60
CA HIS A 7 13.16 16.91 26.92
C HIS A 7 12.34 17.27 28.18
N LYS A 8 12.79 18.20 29.01
CA LYS A 8 12.03 18.65 30.19
C LYS A 8 10.97 19.69 29.82
N GLU A 9 11.24 20.59 28.86
CA GLU A 9 10.29 21.62 28.42
C GLU A 9 9.12 21.02 27.61
N GLU A 10 9.40 20.10 26.68
CA GLU A 10 8.35 19.44 25.89
C GLU A 10 7.35 18.64 26.76
N GLY A 11 7.81 18.11 27.90
CA GLY A 11 6.99 17.38 28.85
C GLY A 11 5.97 18.25 29.61
N GLU A 12 6.24 19.54 29.76
CA GLU A 12 5.38 20.44 30.55
C GLU A 12 4.26 21.06 29.69
N LEU A 13 4.57 21.42 28.45
CA LEU A 13 3.57 21.87 27.45
C LEU A 13 2.45 20.84 27.25
N ARG A 14 2.79 19.55 27.17
CA ARG A 14 1.81 18.45 27.04
C ARG A 14 0.87 18.32 28.24
N LYS A 15 1.28 18.72 29.45
CA LYS A 15 0.40 18.69 30.64
C LYS A 15 -0.57 19.87 30.72
N ARG A 16 -0.24 21.01 30.09
CA ARG A 16 -1.14 22.19 30.06
C ARG A 16 -2.30 22.02 29.07
N GLY A 17 -2.08 21.38 27.92
CA GLY A 17 -3.13 21.15 26.92
C GLY A 17 -4.28 20.25 27.40
N ALA A 18 -3.99 19.27 28.27
CA ALA A 18 -4.98 18.27 28.70
C ALA A 18 -6.04 18.80 29.69
N ALA A 19 -5.82 19.95 30.33
CA ALA A 19 -6.71 20.49 31.36
C ALA A 19 -7.85 21.38 30.82
N ALA A 20 -7.77 21.82 29.56
CA ALA A 20 -8.69 22.82 29.01
C ALA A 20 -10.02 22.26 28.47
N ALA A 21 -10.17 20.94 28.37
CA ALA A 21 -11.26 20.29 27.63
C ALA A 21 -12.47 19.83 28.49
N ALA A 22 -12.50 20.14 29.80
CA ALA A 22 -13.41 19.48 30.75
C ALA A 22 -14.32 20.43 31.57
N ALA A 23 -14.35 21.74 31.29
CA ALA A 23 -14.97 22.74 32.17
C ALA A 23 -15.74 23.86 31.44
N ALA A 24 -16.64 23.49 30.52
CA ALA A 24 -17.45 24.46 29.75
C ALA A 24 -18.94 24.06 29.63
N ALA A 25 -19.57 23.67 30.74
CA ALA A 25 -20.95 23.18 30.76
C ALA A 25 -21.74 23.57 32.03
N ALA A 26 -21.85 24.88 32.33
CA ALA A 26 -22.88 25.47 33.22
C ALA A 26 -22.85 27.01 33.17
N GLY A 27 -24.00 27.66 33.39
CA GLY A 27 -24.06 29.07 33.85
C GLY A 27 -24.45 30.14 32.82
N GLY A 28 -25.69 30.63 32.92
CA GLY A 28 -25.99 32.07 32.79
C GLY A 28 -26.15 32.69 34.19
N PRO A 29 -26.74 33.90 34.36
CA PRO A 29 -27.36 34.76 33.34
C PRO A 29 -27.01 36.28 33.42
N SER A 30 -27.48 37.05 32.43
CA SER A 30 -27.96 38.46 32.51
C SER A 30 -27.11 39.60 33.13
N THR A 31 -26.80 40.65 32.35
CA THR A 31 -27.10 42.07 32.71
C THR A 31 -27.08 43.06 31.52
N LYS A 32 -28.26 43.58 31.17
CA LYS A 32 -28.63 45.02 31.03
C LYS A 32 -27.62 46.07 30.47
N ALA A 33 -27.91 46.63 29.28
CA ALA A 33 -27.73 48.06 28.95
C ALA A 33 -28.43 48.47 27.62
N THR A 34 -28.93 49.70 27.50
CA THR A 34 -29.51 50.35 26.29
C THR A 34 -28.65 51.57 25.91
N PRO A 35 -28.63 52.07 24.64
CA PRO A 35 -29.69 52.94 24.06
C PRO A 35 -30.16 52.46 22.65
N ALA A 36 -31.36 52.79 22.13
CA ALA A 36 -31.79 54.05 21.47
C ALA A 36 -30.79 54.57 20.39
N ASN A 37 -31.15 54.91 19.14
CA ASN A 37 -32.43 55.15 18.44
C ASN A 37 -32.23 54.78 16.92
N SER A 38 -33.08 54.96 15.89
CA SER A 38 -34.40 55.61 15.65
C SER A 38 -35.05 55.09 14.33
N GLY A 39 -36.28 55.53 13.99
CA GLY A 39 -36.87 55.51 12.62
C GLY A 39 -37.35 54.16 12.06
N SER A 40 -38.63 53.78 12.20
CA SER A 40 -39.78 54.15 11.31
C SER A 40 -39.70 53.53 9.90
N SER A 41 -40.62 52.66 9.45
CA SER A 41 -42.08 52.88 9.40
C SER A 41 -42.91 51.58 9.30
N ALA A 42 -44.24 51.70 9.12
CA ALA A 42 -45.30 50.66 9.18
C ALA A 42 -45.17 49.53 8.11
N ALA A 43 -45.91 48.40 8.16
CA ALA A 43 -47.26 48.20 8.70
C ALA A 43 -47.66 46.72 8.99
N SER A 44 -48.84 46.58 9.62
CA SER A 44 -49.76 45.41 9.65
C SER A 44 -49.20 44.02 10.00
N ALA A 45 -49.61 43.52 11.17
CA ALA A 45 -49.47 42.11 11.53
C ALA A 45 -50.47 41.22 10.77
N ALA A 46 -50.05 39.99 10.51
CA ALA A 46 -50.90 38.80 10.51
C ALA A 46 -50.14 37.74 11.33
N ALA A 47 -50.86 36.91 12.09
CA ALA A 47 -50.26 35.84 12.88
C ALA A 47 -50.70 34.49 12.31
N ASP A 48 -49.73 33.61 12.12
CA ASP A 48 -49.88 32.15 12.03
C ASP A 48 -48.76 31.60 12.95
N GLU A 49 -48.99 31.50 14.25
CA GLU A 49 -49.71 30.41 14.92
C GLU A 49 -48.81 29.17 15.08
N GLN A 50 -48.37 28.91 16.32
CA GLN A 50 -47.59 27.71 16.68
C GLN A 50 -48.52 26.50 16.78
N ASP A 51 -48.98 25.98 15.64
CA ASP A 51 -49.83 24.79 15.65
C ASP A 51 -48.99 23.50 15.85
N GLY A 52 -49.31 22.78 16.92
CA GLY A 52 -48.46 21.75 17.48
C GLY A 52 -48.92 20.33 17.15
N ASN A 53 -48.46 19.76 16.03
CA ASN A 53 -48.56 18.30 15.85
C ASN A 53 -47.41 17.71 15.02
N GLY A 54 -46.78 16.64 15.53
CA GLY A 54 -45.54 16.06 15.02
C GLY A 54 -45.72 15.21 13.75
N ARG A 55 -46.15 15.83 12.65
CA ARG A 55 -46.37 15.17 11.35
C ARG A 55 -45.50 15.83 10.27
N MET A 56 -44.21 15.48 10.24
CA MET A 56 -43.24 16.00 9.26
C MET A 56 -43.78 15.94 7.84
N SER A 57 -43.73 17.07 7.11
CA SER A 57 -44.24 17.12 5.74
C SER A 57 -43.40 16.24 4.81
N VAL A 58 -44.00 15.63 3.77
CA VAL A 58 -43.24 14.78 2.81
C VAL A 58 -42.12 15.56 2.12
N ALA A 59 -42.36 16.85 1.82
CA ALA A 59 -41.34 17.75 1.27
C ALA A 59 -40.21 18.10 2.28
N GLU A 60 -40.52 18.05 3.58
CA GLU A 60 -39.61 18.36 4.69
C GLU A 60 -38.75 17.14 5.05
N ILE A 61 -39.36 15.95 5.12
CA ILE A 61 -38.66 14.66 5.13
C ILE A 61 -37.71 14.57 3.93
N GLY A 62 -38.18 14.93 2.73
CA GLY A 62 -37.34 14.97 1.52
C GLY A 62 -36.12 15.89 1.67
N ARG A 63 -36.31 17.12 2.18
CA ARG A 63 -35.21 18.06 2.46
C ARG A 63 -34.23 17.50 3.51
N ILE A 64 -34.72 16.91 4.59
CA ILE A 64 -33.90 16.34 5.67
C ILE A 64 -33.09 15.14 5.16
N VAL A 65 -33.71 14.26 4.37
CA VAL A 65 -33.02 13.10 3.76
C VAL A 65 -31.94 13.55 2.77
N VAL A 66 -32.22 14.53 1.91
CA VAL A 66 -31.23 15.08 0.97
C VAL A 66 -30.09 15.78 1.73
N ALA A 67 -30.39 16.60 2.74
CA ALA A 67 -29.38 17.24 3.57
C ALA A 67 -28.52 16.20 4.34
N GLY A 68 -29.14 15.14 4.87
CA GLY A 68 -28.45 14.04 5.53
C GLY A 68 -27.54 13.26 4.57
N LEU A 69 -27.99 12.96 3.35
CA LEU A 69 -27.17 12.31 2.32
C LEU A 69 -25.98 13.19 1.90
N LEU A 70 -26.20 14.49 1.71
CA LEU A 70 -25.13 15.45 1.41
C LEU A 70 -24.13 15.57 2.58
N LEU A 71 -24.60 15.59 3.83
CA LEU A 71 -23.74 15.56 5.03
C LEU A 71 -22.91 14.27 5.09
N VAL A 72 -23.52 13.11 4.82
CA VAL A 72 -22.82 11.81 4.81
C VAL A 72 -21.80 11.72 3.68
N MET A 73 -22.09 12.27 2.50
CA MET A 73 -21.12 12.40 1.40
C MET A 73 -19.97 13.35 1.75
N ALA A 74 -20.27 14.50 2.38
CA ALA A 74 -19.27 15.47 2.81
C ALA A 74 -18.35 14.91 3.92
N LEU A 75 -18.91 14.19 4.90
CA LEU A 75 -18.17 13.46 5.93
C LEU A 75 -17.33 12.33 5.34
N SER A 76 -17.89 11.55 4.41
CA SER A 76 -17.15 10.52 3.66
C SER A 76 -15.94 11.12 2.95
N TRP A 77 -16.12 12.25 2.26
CA TRP A 77 -15.03 12.94 1.55
C TRP A 77 -14.00 13.53 2.52
N LEU A 78 -14.44 14.20 3.60
CA LEU A 78 -13.56 14.80 4.61
C LEU A 78 -12.70 13.76 5.35
N ILE A 79 -13.23 12.57 5.62
CA ILE A 79 -12.55 11.49 6.34
C ILE A 79 -11.69 10.64 5.40
N THR A 80 -12.16 10.40 4.17
CA THR A 80 -11.56 9.40 3.26
C THR A 80 -10.73 10.02 2.12
N GLY A 81 -10.86 11.33 1.86
CA GLY A 81 -10.16 12.08 0.81
C GLY A 81 -10.58 11.77 -0.64
N GLU A 82 -10.73 10.49 -0.96
CA GLU A 82 -10.84 9.99 -2.35
C GLU A 82 -12.23 9.43 -2.71
N SER A 83 -13.20 9.39 -1.78
CA SER A 83 -14.49 8.74 -2.07
C SER A 83 -15.70 9.39 -1.38
N LEU A 84 -16.78 9.52 -2.15
CA LEU A 84 -18.08 10.06 -1.72
C LEU A 84 -18.96 9.05 -0.94
N VAL A 85 -18.58 7.76 -0.97
CA VAL A 85 -19.36 6.64 -0.40
C VAL A 85 -18.45 5.64 0.33
N TRP A 86 -17.79 6.11 1.39
CA TRP A 86 -17.08 5.33 2.42
C TRP A 86 -16.18 4.21 1.89
N ASN A 87 -15.49 4.48 0.76
CA ASN A 87 -14.67 3.55 0.00
C ASN A 87 -15.28 2.13 -0.17
N TRP A 88 -16.58 2.04 -0.48
CA TRP A 88 -17.32 0.75 -0.63
C TRP A 88 -16.61 -0.26 -1.56
N ARG A 89 -15.80 0.22 -2.52
CA ARG A 89 -14.94 -0.61 -3.38
C ARG A 89 -13.94 -1.50 -2.61
N LYS A 90 -13.67 -1.21 -1.33
CA LYS A 90 -12.81 -1.99 -0.42
C LYS A 90 -13.56 -3.00 0.47
N LEU A 91 -14.89 -2.94 0.54
CA LEU A 91 -15.69 -3.89 1.35
C LEU A 91 -15.41 -5.37 0.98
N PRO A 92 -15.35 -5.77 -0.31
CA PRO A 92 -15.09 -7.16 -0.68
C PRO A 92 -13.73 -7.68 -0.20
N THR A 93 -12.68 -6.86 -0.30
CA THR A 93 -11.33 -7.21 0.18
C THR A 93 -11.23 -7.28 1.70
N LEU A 94 -11.97 -6.41 2.41
CA LEU A 94 -12.07 -6.45 3.87
C LEU A 94 -12.82 -7.70 4.34
N LEU A 95 -13.93 -8.05 3.67
CA LEU A 95 -14.69 -9.27 3.91
C LEU A 95 -13.90 -10.54 3.61
N GLY A 96 -13.11 -10.56 2.53
CA GLY A 96 -12.18 -11.66 2.21
C GLY A 96 -11.12 -11.84 3.30
N SER A 97 -10.49 -10.75 3.72
CA SER A 97 -9.50 -10.75 4.81
C SER A 97 -10.10 -11.19 6.15
N ALA A 98 -11.32 -10.75 6.47
CA ALA A 98 -12.03 -11.16 7.69
C ALA A 98 -12.45 -12.64 7.65
N LYS A 99 -12.93 -13.13 6.50
CA LYS A 99 -13.23 -14.56 6.26
C LYS A 99 -11.99 -15.43 6.47
N LEU A 100 -10.80 -14.93 6.11
CA LEU A 100 -9.54 -15.61 6.39
C LEU A 100 -9.16 -15.56 7.88
N TYR A 101 -9.33 -14.41 8.54
CA TYR A 101 -9.06 -14.28 9.99
C TYR A 101 -9.84 -15.31 10.83
N PHE A 102 -11.08 -15.64 10.45
CA PHE A 102 -11.88 -16.69 11.11
C PHE A 102 -11.57 -18.13 10.68
N LYS A 103 -10.80 -18.35 9.60
CA LYS A 103 -10.48 -19.68 9.06
C LYS A 103 -9.00 -20.08 9.18
N GLY A 104 -8.12 -19.12 9.47
CA GLY A 104 -6.67 -19.29 9.37
C GLY A 104 -6.15 -19.17 7.93
N PRO A 105 -4.81 -19.07 7.76
CA PRO A 105 -4.18 -19.09 6.43
C PRO A 105 -4.39 -20.45 5.76
N ILE A 106 -4.56 -20.44 4.42
CA ILE A 106 -4.55 -21.69 3.64
C ILE A 106 -3.12 -22.21 3.50
N LEU A 107 -2.96 -23.53 3.41
CA LEU A 107 -1.69 -24.18 3.08
C LEU A 107 -1.89 -25.03 1.84
N LEU A 108 -1.29 -24.62 0.72
CA LEU A 108 -1.38 -25.33 -0.57
C LEU A 108 0.01 -25.82 -1.00
N THR A 109 0.10 -26.99 -1.61
CA THR A 109 1.26 -27.39 -2.41
C THR A 109 1.33 -26.60 -3.72
N ASP A 110 2.47 -26.64 -4.43
CA ASP A 110 2.58 -26.05 -5.77
C ASP A 110 1.61 -26.68 -6.79
N GLU A 111 1.26 -27.96 -6.62
CA GLU A 111 0.28 -28.66 -7.46
C GLU A 111 -1.16 -28.21 -7.18
N GLU A 112 -1.54 -28.07 -5.91
CA GLU A 112 -2.85 -27.52 -5.52
C GLU A 112 -2.97 -26.04 -5.92
N LEU A 113 -1.89 -25.27 -5.80
CA LEU A 113 -1.85 -23.87 -6.23
C LEU A 113 -2.12 -23.73 -7.74
N ALA A 114 -1.61 -24.65 -8.56
CA ALA A 114 -1.79 -24.64 -10.02
C ALA A 114 -3.25 -24.73 -10.49
N LEU A 115 -4.17 -25.18 -9.63
CA LEU A 115 -5.62 -25.18 -9.89
C LEU A 115 -6.23 -23.76 -9.84
N TYR A 116 -5.65 -22.87 -9.03
CA TYR A 116 -6.12 -21.48 -8.82
C TYR A 116 -5.57 -20.51 -9.87
N ASN A 117 -5.48 -20.99 -11.11
CA ASN A 117 -4.98 -20.25 -12.27
C ASN A 117 -6.05 -19.35 -12.95
N GLY A 118 -7.32 -19.50 -12.55
CA GLY A 118 -8.47 -18.75 -13.08
C GLY A 118 -9.17 -19.34 -14.31
N THR A 119 -8.81 -20.54 -14.78
CA THR A 119 -9.57 -21.22 -15.86
C THR A 119 -10.95 -21.72 -15.41
N ASP A 120 -11.10 -22.04 -14.12
CA ASP A 120 -12.39 -22.36 -13.50
C ASP A 120 -13.01 -21.09 -12.90
N PRO A 121 -14.18 -20.60 -13.38
CA PRO A 121 -14.83 -19.40 -12.85
C PRO A 121 -15.36 -19.54 -11.41
N SER A 122 -15.42 -20.76 -10.87
CA SER A 122 -15.84 -21.02 -9.48
C SER A 122 -14.70 -20.91 -8.48
N LEU A 123 -13.45 -20.92 -8.94
CA LEU A 123 -12.25 -20.81 -8.10
C LEU A 123 -11.70 -19.37 -8.08
N PRO A 124 -11.12 -18.94 -6.94
CA PRO A 124 -10.36 -17.69 -6.90
C PRO A 124 -9.05 -17.82 -7.70
N ILE A 125 -8.49 -16.67 -8.09
CA ILE A 125 -7.21 -16.57 -8.79
C ILE A 125 -6.13 -16.23 -7.77
N TYR A 126 -5.12 -17.11 -7.64
CA TYR A 126 -4.02 -16.95 -6.69
C TYR A 126 -2.69 -16.74 -7.39
N VAL A 127 -1.82 -15.92 -6.79
CA VAL A 127 -0.42 -15.72 -7.20
C VAL A 127 0.49 -15.98 -6.00
N GLY A 128 1.55 -16.76 -6.21
CA GLY A 128 2.58 -17.04 -5.23
C GLY A 128 3.75 -16.06 -5.33
N LEU A 129 4.21 -15.57 -4.17
CA LEU A 129 5.41 -14.75 -4.03
C LEU A 129 6.12 -15.09 -2.71
N ASN A 130 7.36 -15.55 -2.81
CA ASN A 130 8.26 -15.97 -1.74
C ASN A 130 7.57 -16.93 -0.75
N GLY A 131 6.89 -17.96 -1.29
CA GLY A 131 6.10 -18.90 -0.49
C GLY A 131 4.81 -18.34 0.12
N SER A 132 4.49 -17.04 -0.02
CA SER A 132 3.19 -16.47 0.36
C SER A 132 2.20 -16.54 -0.82
N ILE A 133 0.92 -16.77 -0.52
CA ILE A 133 -0.18 -16.84 -1.48
C ILE A 133 -1.03 -15.57 -1.35
N TYR A 134 -1.35 -14.93 -2.48
CA TYR A 134 -2.15 -13.71 -2.55
C TYR A 134 -3.37 -13.87 -3.49
N ASP A 135 -4.51 -13.33 -3.07
CA ASP A 135 -5.75 -13.29 -3.85
C ASP A 135 -5.71 -12.11 -4.84
N VAL A 136 -5.81 -12.44 -6.13
CA VAL A 136 -5.88 -11.48 -7.23
C VAL A 136 -7.18 -11.60 -8.03
N SER A 137 -8.19 -12.33 -7.51
CA SER A 137 -9.51 -12.54 -8.14
C SER A 137 -10.27 -11.23 -8.39
N ALA A 138 -9.90 -10.14 -7.72
CA ALA A 138 -10.42 -8.80 -7.96
C ALA A 138 -9.92 -8.14 -9.26
N ALA A 139 -8.97 -8.76 -9.98
CA ALA A 139 -8.46 -8.29 -11.28
C ALA A 139 -8.39 -9.44 -12.32
N PRO A 140 -9.52 -10.09 -12.67
CA PRO A 140 -9.52 -11.24 -13.56
C PRO A 140 -9.15 -10.89 -15.01
N SER A 141 -9.33 -9.63 -15.44
CA SER A 141 -8.81 -9.13 -16.72
C SER A 141 -7.28 -9.02 -16.78
N THR A 142 -6.60 -9.10 -15.64
CA THR A 142 -5.14 -9.00 -15.52
C THR A 142 -4.50 -10.37 -15.34
N TYR A 143 -5.09 -11.20 -14.46
CA TYR A 143 -4.54 -12.50 -14.04
C TYR A 143 -5.38 -13.72 -14.48
N GLY A 144 -6.63 -13.53 -14.89
CA GLY A 144 -7.44 -14.62 -15.45
C GLY A 144 -7.07 -14.92 -16.91
N PRO A 145 -7.67 -15.96 -17.52
CA PRO A 145 -7.37 -16.40 -18.89
C PRO A 145 -7.42 -15.26 -19.92
N GLY A 146 -6.39 -15.15 -20.75
CA GLY A 146 -6.22 -14.06 -21.72
C GLY A 146 -5.68 -12.74 -21.13
N GLY A 147 -5.61 -12.62 -19.80
CA GLY A 147 -4.99 -11.48 -19.12
C GLY A 147 -3.46 -11.46 -19.30
N GLY A 148 -2.90 -10.25 -19.41
CA GLY A 148 -1.48 -10.04 -19.71
C GLY A 148 -0.48 -10.51 -18.63
N TYR A 149 -0.97 -10.93 -17.45
CA TYR A 149 -0.17 -11.54 -16.38
C TYR A 149 -0.69 -12.92 -15.96
N SER A 150 -1.54 -13.55 -16.77
CA SER A 150 -2.16 -14.87 -16.50
C SER A 150 -1.18 -16.01 -16.28
N PHE A 151 0.05 -15.90 -16.82
CA PHE A 151 1.13 -16.86 -16.61
C PHE A 151 1.65 -16.92 -15.14
N PHE A 152 1.37 -15.91 -14.32
CA PHE A 152 1.67 -15.91 -12.88
C PHE A 152 0.61 -16.65 -12.04
N SER A 153 -0.59 -16.84 -12.58
CA SER A 153 -1.72 -17.39 -11.83
C SER A 153 -1.54 -18.88 -11.57
N GLY A 154 -1.82 -19.30 -10.34
CA GLY A 154 -1.57 -20.63 -9.84
C GLY A 154 -0.08 -21.00 -9.69
N LYS A 155 0.84 -20.03 -9.64
CA LYS A 155 2.29 -20.30 -9.53
C LYS A 155 2.99 -19.38 -8.55
N ASP A 156 4.08 -19.87 -7.97
CA ASP A 156 5.08 -19.03 -7.30
C ASP A 156 6.07 -18.50 -8.35
N ALA A 157 5.98 -17.20 -8.64
CA ALA A 157 6.77 -16.53 -9.67
C ALA A 157 7.86 -15.62 -9.09
N THR A 158 8.33 -15.91 -7.87
CA THR A 158 9.33 -15.08 -7.16
C THR A 158 10.55 -14.73 -8.01
N ARG A 159 11.08 -15.70 -8.77
CA ARG A 159 12.25 -15.48 -9.63
C ARG A 159 11.93 -14.48 -10.73
N ALA A 160 10.83 -14.63 -11.46
CA ALA A 160 10.37 -13.70 -12.48
C ALA A 160 10.11 -12.27 -11.94
N PHE A 161 9.54 -12.13 -10.74
CA PHE A 161 9.36 -10.83 -10.09
C PHE A 161 10.69 -10.13 -9.72
N LEU A 162 11.79 -10.88 -9.64
CA LEU A 162 13.15 -10.36 -9.46
C LEU A 162 13.88 -10.13 -10.80
N THR A 163 13.78 -11.07 -11.75
CA THR A 163 14.56 -11.06 -12.99
C THR A 163 13.93 -10.27 -14.12
N GLY A 164 12.63 -9.96 -14.04
CA GLY A 164 11.86 -9.35 -15.13
C GLY A 164 11.46 -10.32 -16.24
N CYS A 165 11.94 -11.57 -16.19
CA CYS A 165 11.73 -12.59 -17.22
C CYS A 165 10.43 -13.35 -16.98
N PHE A 166 9.31 -12.65 -17.16
CA PHE A 166 7.97 -13.05 -16.73
C PHE A 166 7.45 -14.36 -17.36
N GLN A 167 8.01 -14.80 -18.49
CA GLN A 167 7.63 -16.05 -19.15
C GLN A 167 8.61 -17.22 -18.88
N GLU A 168 9.88 -16.93 -18.55
CA GLU A 168 10.95 -17.93 -18.44
C GLU A 168 11.26 -18.33 -16.99
N ASP A 169 11.15 -17.38 -16.05
CA ASP A 169 11.51 -17.55 -14.63
C ASP A 169 10.29 -17.71 -13.73
N LEU A 170 9.27 -18.41 -14.21
CA LEU A 170 8.05 -18.77 -13.47
C LEU A 170 8.33 -19.84 -12.39
N THR A 171 9.24 -19.53 -11.46
CA THR A 171 9.69 -20.44 -10.41
C THR A 171 9.92 -19.74 -9.06
N PRO A 172 9.83 -20.48 -7.94
CA PRO A 172 10.26 -20.03 -6.62
C PRO A 172 11.80 -19.97 -6.41
N ASP A 173 12.63 -20.45 -7.34
CA ASP A 173 14.07 -20.60 -7.10
C ASP A 173 14.83 -19.27 -7.27
N ILE A 174 15.18 -18.62 -6.17
CA ILE A 174 15.95 -17.37 -6.16
C ILE A 174 17.48 -17.57 -6.25
N ARG A 175 17.99 -18.81 -6.32
CA ARG A 175 19.45 -19.06 -6.42
C ARG A 175 19.98 -18.57 -7.76
N GLY A 176 21.07 -17.81 -7.76
CA GLY A 176 21.69 -17.25 -8.97
C GLY A 176 21.18 -15.85 -9.31
N VAL A 177 20.04 -15.43 -8.76
CA VAL A 177 19.52 -14.08 -8.96
C VAL A 177 20.44 -13.02 -8.35
N GLU A 178 21.29 -13.39 -7.38
CA GLU A 178 22.37 -12.53 -6.86
C GLU A 178 23.29 -11.98 -7.96
N GLU A 179 23.53 -12.74 -9.03
CA GLU A 179 24.45 -12.35 -10.11
C GLU A 179 23.93 -11.18 -10.96
N MET A 180 22.61 -10.96 -11.03
CA MET A 180 22.02 -9.76 -11.67
C MET A 180 22.53 -8.46 -11.01
N PHE A 181 22.59 -8.45 -9.67
CA PHE A 181 22.88 -7.26 -8.87
C PHE A 181 24.37 -7.08 -8.54
N ILE A 182 25.19 -8.09 -8.84
CA ILE A 182 26.65 -8.03 -8.76
C ILE A 182 27.16 -7.36 -10.03
N PRO A 183 27.86 -6.21 -9.95
CA PRO A 183 28.33 -5.52 -11.14
C PRO A 183 29.30 -6.36 -11.96
N LEU A 184 29.43 -6.00 -13.23
CA LEU A 184 30.57 -6.39 -14.05
C LEU A 184 31.78 -5.55 -13.63
N ASP A 185 32.84 -6.22 -13.17
CA ASP A 185 34.19 -5.67 -13.06
C ASP A 185 34.78 -5.51 -14.48
N ASP A 186 35.48 -4.41 -14.72
CA ASP A 186 36.27 -4.23 -15.95
C ASP A 186 37.58 -5.03 -15.85
N PRO A 187 38.06 -5.67 -16.93
CA PRO A 187 39.10 -6.70 -16.85
C PRO A 187 40.46 -6.16 -16.39
N ASP A 188 40.76 -4.90 -16.70
CA ASP A 188 42.01 -4.24 -16.32
C ASP A 188 42.04 -3.95 -14.80
N GLU A 189 40.96 -3.42 -14.21
CA GLU A 189 40.80 -3.34 -12.75
C GLU A 189 40.92 -4.73 -12.11
N GLU A 190 40.33 -5.76 -12.73
CA GLU A 190 40.41 -7.11 -12.20
C GLU A 190 41.84 -7.67 -12.28
N ALA A 191 42.67 -7.26 -13.24
CA ALA A 191 44.07 -7.72 -13.34
C ALA A 191 44.95 -7.17 -12.20
N GLU A 192 44.70 -5.94 -11.75
CA GLU A 192 45.48 -5.27 -10.68
C GLU A 192 45.21 -5.84 -9.27
N LEU A 193 44.02 -6.41 -9.03
CA LEU A 193 43.57 -6.80 -7.69
C LEU A 193 44.12 -8.15 -7.22
N THR A 194 44.56 -8.23 -5.95
CA THR A 194 44.94 -9.52 -5.35
C THR A 194 43.72 -10.43 -5.16
N LYS A 195 43.96 -11.75 -5.12
CA LYS A 195 42.90 -12.75 -4.86
C LYS A 195 42.15 -12.51 -3.53
N ALA A 196 42.80 -11.90 -2.54
CA ALA A 196 42.18 -11.54 -1.27
C ALA A 196 41.19 -10.36 -1.44
N GLU A 197 41.60 -9.31 -2.15
CA GLU A 197 40.75 -8.14 -2.42
C GLU A 197 39.58 -8.50 -3.32
N LYS A 198 39.79 -9.33 -4.36
CA LYS A 198 38.70 -9.89 -5.19
C LYS A 198 37.66 -10.62 -4.35
N LYS A 199 38.09 -11.45 -3.39
CA LYS A 199 37.19 -12.15 -2.46
C LYS A 199 36.40 -11.16 -1.59
N ILE A 200 37.07 -10.18 -0.98
CA ILE A 200 36.43 -9.16 -0.12
C ILE A 200 35.43 -8.31 -0.92
N ARG A 201 35.80 -7.89 -2.14
CA ARG A 201 34.95 -7.17 -3.10
C ARG A 201 33.71 -7.99 -3.46
N ARG A 202 33.88 -9.26 -3.85
CA ARG A 202 32.78 -10.17 -4.19
C ARG A 202 31.86 -10.45 -3.01
N GLU A 203 32.40 -10.66 -1.80
CA GLU A 203 31.57 -10.83 -0.59
C GLU A 203 30.74 -9.59 -0.27
N ARG A 204 31.32 -8.38 -0.36
CA ARG A 204 30.60 -7.12 -0.17
C ARG A 204 29.48 -6.97 -1.19
N ASP A 205 29.76 -7.25 -2.45
CA ASP A 205 28.81 -7.03 -3.55
C ASP A 205 27.68 -8.09 -3.51
N VAL A 206 27.97 -9.35 -3.15
CA VAL A 206 26.95 -10.38 -2.82
C VAL A 206 26.06 -9.95 -1.64
N ARG A 207 26.63 -9.35 -0.58
CA ARG A 207 25.85 -8.82 0.56
C ARG A 207 24.95 -7.66 0.14
N ARG A 208 25.36 -6.83 -0.83
CA ARG A 208 24.51 -5.77 -1.42
C ARG A 208 23.39 -6.36 -2.29
N ALA A 209 23.72 -7.30 -3.18
CA ALA A 209 22.77 -8.01 -4.03
C ALA A 209 21.64 -8.68 -3.22
N LYS A 210 21.98 -9.39 -2.13
CA LYS A 210 20.97 -10.02 -1.26
C LYS A 210 20.03 -9.02 -0.59
N LYS A 211 20.52 -7.82 -0.21
CA LYS A 211 19.66 -6.73 0.30
C LYS A 211 18.73 -6.17 -0.78
N GLN A 212 19.20 -6.04 -2.02
CA GLN A 212 18.37 -5.59 -3.14
C GLN A 212 17.27 -6.62 -3.46
N ILE A 213 17.59 -7.91 -3.51
CA ILE A 213 16.61 -9.01 -3.67
C ILE A 213 15.54 -8.95 -2.58
N GLN A 214 15.94 -8.85 -1.30
CA GLN A 214 14.99 -8.74 -0.18
C GLN A 214 14.12 -7.47 -0.28
N GLY A 215 14.69 -6.34 -0.71
CA GLY A 215 13.95 -5.10 -0.96
C GLY A 215 12.90 -5.25 -2.06
N THR A 216 13.24 -5.91 -3.17
CA THR A 216 12.33 -6.15 -4.29
C THR A 216 11.22 -7.13 -3.92
N ILE A 217 11.51 -8.20 -3.19
CA ILE A 217 10.47 -9.12 -2.65
C ILE A 217 9.54 -8.35 -1.69
N ALA A 218 10.08 -7.56 -0.78
CA ALA A 218 9.29 -6.75 0.15
C ALA A 218 8.43 -5.69 -0.56
N HIS A 219 8.92 -5.10 -1.66
CA HIS A 219 8.16 -4.19 -2.51
C HIS A 219 6.96 -4.90 -3.14
N TRP A 220 7.16 -6.03 -3.83
CA TRP A 220 6.07 -6.80 -4.44
C TRP A 220 5.07 -7.32 -3.38
N ALA A 221 5.55 -7.80 -2.23
CA ALA A 221 4.69 -8.19 -1.12
C ALA A 221 3.84 -7.03 -0.58
N SER A 222 4.33 -5.78 -0.65
CA SER A 222 3.54 -4.58 -0.32
C SER A 222 2.43 -4.32 -1.36
N VAL A 223 2.72 -4.55 -2.64
CA VAL A 223 1.74 -4.43 -3.75
C VAL A 223 0.63 -5.49 -3.63
N PHE A 224 0.99 -6.74 -3.37
CA PHE A 224 0.02 -7.85 -3.26
C PHE A 224 -0.70 -7.92 -1.90
N SER A 225 -0.14 -7.36 -0.82
CA SER A 225 -0.86 -7.16 0.47
C SER A 225 -1.80 -5.96 0.48
N GLY A 226 -2.07 -5.34 -0.68
CA GLY A 226 -3.08 -4.28 -0.83
C GLY A 226 -2.65 -2.89 -0.34
N LYS A 227 -1.47 -2.76 0.27
CA LYS A 227 -0.95 -1.48 0.82
C LYS A 227 -0.80 -0.39 -0.25
N THR A 228 -0.49 -0.77 -1.48
CA THR A 228 -0.42 0.13 -2.66
C THR A 228 -1.80 0.45 -3.24
N GLY A 229 -2.87 0.41 -2.45
CA GLY A 229 -4.25 0.70 -2.91
C GLY A 229 -4.87 -0.33 -3.86
N ARG A 230 -4.14 -1.37 -4.28
CA ARG A 230 -4.68 -2.51 -5.05
C ARG A 230 -5.76 -3.27 -4.26
N PRO A 231 -6.69 -3.99 -4.93
CA PRO A 231 -7.70 -4.80 -4.28
C PRO A 231 -7.22 -6.25 -4.02
N TYR A 232 -5.97 -6.43 -3.58
CA TYR A 232 -5.35 -7.73 -3.34
C TYR A 232 -5.09 -7.93 -1.84
N PHE A 233 -5.07 -9.18 -1.38
CA PHE A 233 -4.80 -9.52 0.02
C PHE A 233 -4.08 -10.87 0.14
N TYR A 234 -3.38 -11.08 1.26
CA TYR A 234 -2.72 -12.35 1.59
C TYR A 234 -3.74 -13.42 2.00
N VAL A 235 -3.51 -14.67 1.60
CA VAL A 235 -4.41 -15.81 1.84
C VAL A 235 -3.74 -16.95 2.62
N GLY A 236 -2.42 -17.15 2.48
CA GLY A 236 -1.77 -18.30 3.09
C GLY A 236 -0.36 -18.55 2.57
N GLU A 237 0.13 -19.78 2.73
CA GLU A 237 1.52 -20.16 2.43
C GLU A 237 1.60 -21.43 1.56
N ILE A 238 2.69 -21.53 0.80
CA ILE A 238 2.97 -22.65 -0.09
C ILE A 238 3.78 -23.71 0.66
N LYS A 239 3.15 -24.85 0.91
CA LYS A 239 3.72 -26.00 1.62
C LYS A 239 4.66 -26.78 0.71
N ARG A 240 5.97 -26.74 1.04
CA ARG A 240 7.04 -27.47 0.33
C ARG A 240 7.86 -28.31 1.31
N GLU A 241 8.54 -29.34 0.81
CA GLU A 241 9.45 -30.15 1.63
C GLU A 241 10.69 -29.37 2.08
N PRO A 242 11.24 -29.61 3.29
CA PRO A 242 12.53 -29.03 3.67
C PRO A 242 13.63 -29.52 2.70
N GLY A 243 14.45 -28.60 2.19
CA GLY A 243 15.52 -28.91 1.22
C GLY A 243 15.04 -29.16 -0.22
N TRP A 244 13.81 -28.81 -0.60
CA TRP A 244 13.29 -29.03 -1.96
C TRP A 244 14.17 -28.41 -3.07
N LEU A 245 14.85 -27.28 -2.79
CA LEU A 245 15.76 -26.63 -3.74
C LEU A 245 16.97 -27.50 -4.08
N ASP A 246 17.51 -28.25 -3.11
CA ASP A 246 18.76 -28.99 -3.27
C ASP A 246 18.60 -30.23 -4.16
N LYS A 247 17.34 -30.67 -4.37
CA LYS A 247 16.95 -31.68 -5.38
C LYS A 247 16.96 -31.14 -6.82
N LEU A 248 16.99 -29.82 -7.00
CA LEU A 248 16.86 -29.15 -8.30
C LEU A 248 18.17 -28.48 -8.74
N PRO A 249 18.58 -28.60 -10.03
CA PRO A 249 19.76 -27.92 -10.54
C PRO A 249 19.61 -26.40 -10.43
N LYS A 250 20.70 -25.69 -10.14
CA LYS A 250 20.72 -24.22 -10.09
C LYS A 250 20.41 -23.66 -11.48
N ARG A 251 19.32 -22.89 -11.61
CA ARG A 251 18.97 -22.21 -12.87
C ARG A 251 19.90 -21.03 -13.15
N GLU A 252 20.32 -20.91 -14.39
CA GLU A 252 21.04 -19.73 -14.91
C GLU A 252 20.11 -18.50 -15.01
N LEU A 253 20.70 -17.32 -15.23
CA LEU A 253 19.91 -16.12 -15.51
C LEU A 253 19.35 -16.18 -16.94
N CYS A 254 18.10 -15.76 -17.11
CA CYS A 254 17.56 -15.41 -18.43
C CYS A 254 18.40 -14.30 -19.11
N ALA A 255 18.36 -14.24 -20.45
CA ALA A 255 19.20 -13.33 -21.23
C ALA A 255 18.99 -11.85 -20.86
N LEU A 256 17.75 -11.43 -20.63
CA LEU A 256 17.40 -10.06 -20.21
C LEU A 256 18.05 -9.71 -18.84
N ALA A 257 18.01 -10.62 -17.87
CA ALA A 257 18.64 -10.44 -16.57
C ALA A 257 20.17 -10.39 -16.65
N GLN A 258 20.77 -11.14 -17.58
CA GLN A 258 22.21 -11.17 -17.80
C GLN A 258 22.72 -9.91 -18.52
N GLN A 259 21.91 -9.33 -19.42
CA GLN A 259 22.16 -8.05 -20.08
C GLN A 259 21.92 -6.84 -19.15
N GLY A 260 20.95 -6.94 -18.24
CA GLY A 260 20.63 -5.90 -17.25
C GLY A 260 21.65 -5.72 -16.11
N ARG A 261 22.79 -6.44 -16.14
CA ARG A 261 23.83 -6.34 -15.11
C ARG A 261 24.54 -4.99 -15.19
N PRO A 262 24.65 -4.22 -14.08
CA PRO A 262 25.28 -2.92 -14.10
C PRO A 262 26.81 -3.05 -14.24
N LYS A 263 27.46 -2.07 -14.86
CA LYS A 263 28.93 -1.95 -14.83
C LYS A 263 29.39 -1.35 -13.50
N ARG A 264 30.54 -1.75 -12.98
CA ARG A 264 31.06 -1.25 -11.69
C ARG A 264 31.15 0.27 -11.66
N GLY A 265 31.76 0.85 -12.70
CA GLY A 265 31.89 2.30 -12.86
C GLY A 265 30.58 3.09 -13.00
N ASP A 266 29.41 2.44 -13.07
CA ASP A 266 28.10 3.09 -13.00
C ASP A 266 27.45 3.02 -11.61
N VAL A 267 27.84 2.04 -10.78
CA VAL A 267 27.29 1.86 -9.42
C VAL A 267 28.08 2.64 -8.38
N ASP A 268 29.38 2.85 -8.61
CA ASP A 268 30.25 3.59 -7.69
C ASP A 268 30.26 5.11 -8.01
N LYS A 269 29.49 5.56 -9.01
CA LYS A 269 29.18 6.99 -9.25
C LYS A 269 28.19 7.52 -8.20
N PRO A 270 28.35 8.76 -7.70
CA PRO A 270 27.31 9.41 -6.91
C PRO A 270 26.05 9.65 -7.76
N PRO A 271 24.84 9.61 -7.17
CA PRO A 271 23.60 9.81 -7.91
C PRO A 271 23.56 11.20 -8.55
N GLU A 272 23.38 11.25 -9.88
CA GLU A 272 23.31 12.50 -10.63
C GLU A 272 22.01 13.25 -10.26
N TYR A 273 22.11 14.17 -9.31
CA TYR A 273 21.00 15.05 -8.95
C TYR A 273 20.74 16.03 -10.10
N LYS A 274 19.80 15.66 -10.99
CA LYS A 274 19.36 16.49 -12.11
C LYS A 274 18.75 17.78 -11.55
N ARG A 275 19.59 18.82 -11.53
CA ARG A 275 19.27 20.17 -11.09
C ARG A 275 18.09 20.66 -11.93
N GLY A 276 16.90 20.67 -11.33
CA GLY A 276 15.65 20.86 -12.05
C GLY A 276 15.70 22.11 -12.92
N THR A 277 15.38 21.95 -14.21
CA THR A 277 15.28 23.07 -15.15
C THR A 277 14.25 24.06 -14.60
N ALA A 278 14.69 25.25 -14.21
CA ALA A 278 13.79 26.31 -13.79
C ALA A 278 12.75 26.53 -14.90
N ARG A 279 11.45 26.53 -14.54
CA ARG A 279 10.42 26.92 -15.50
C ARG A 279 10.73 28.37 -15.94
N PRO A 280 10.80 28.66 -17.25
CA PRO A 280 10.83 30.05 -17.69
C PRO A 280 9.56 30.74 -17.17
N GLY A 281 9.70 31.97 -16.69
CA GLY A 281 8.62 32.70 -16.05
C GLY A 281 7.47 33.03 -17.01
N THR A 282 6.24 32.91 -16.50
CA THR A 282 4.98 33.34 -17.11
C THR A 282 4.11 33.91 -16.01
#